data_AF-A0A938LWQ4-F1
#
_entry.id   AF-A0A938LWQ4-F1
#
_cell.length_a   1.000
_cell.length_b   1.000
_cell.length_c   1.000
_cell.angle_alpha   90.00
_cell.angle_beta   90.00
_cell.angle_gamma   90.00
#
_symmetry.space_group_name_H-M   'P 1'
#
loop_
_entity.id
_entity.type
_entity.pdbx_description
1 polymer ?
#
loop_
_entity_poly.entity_id
_entity_poly.type
_entity_poly.pdbx_seq_one_letter_code
_entity_poly.pdbx_strand_id
1 'polypeptide(L)'
;MSDRKSDSRRREVGITRRRLLGGAAAAAAFSVVPHRVLGGQAAPSEKVNVAIIGTGGQGIVNMKQLFTEPDVRIATLCDLNEESDYSLFYHGGTAGPLTEFVLMGNVALRSGKKLDFDARNLKVTNVPEANQFLQPDYRAGRSL
;
A
#
# COMPACT_ATOMS: atom_id res chain seq x y z
N MET A 1 -42.11 -1.82 79.11
CA MET A 1 -42.80 -1.51 77.85
C MET A 1 -42.04 -0.39 77.15
N SER A 2 -41.79 -0.55 75.84
CA SER A 2 -41.14 0.38 74.91
C SER A 2 -39.64 0.16 74.64
N ASP A 3 -39.41 -0.64 73.60
CA ASP A 3 -38.23 -0.75 72.74
C ASP A 3 -37.60 0.59 72.30
N ARG A 4 -36.30 0.54 71.99
CA ARG A 4 -35.76 1.27 70.82
C ARG A 4 -34.51 0.55 70.25
N LYS A 5 -34.64 0.11 69.00
CA LYS A 5 -33.63 -0.52 68.13
C LYS A 5 -32.63 0.50 67.55
N SER A 6 -31.55 -0.09 66.98
CA SER A 6 -30.60 0.38 65.95
C SER A 6 -29.40 1.21 66.45
N ASP A 7 -28.19 1.08 65.90
CA ASP A 7 -27.84 0.83 64.50
C ASP A 7 -26.42 0.26 64.33
N SER A 8 -26.29 -0.75 63.45
CA SER A 8 -25.04 -1.35 63.01
C SER A 8 -24.37 -0.46 61.97
N ARG A 9 -23.25 0.18 62.32
CA ARG A 9 -22.46 1.02 61.40
C ARG A 9 -21.98 0.22 60.17
N ARG A 10 -22.70 0.36 59.05
CA ARG A 10 -22.18 0.01 57.71
C ARG A 10 -20.99 0.94 57.42
N ARG A 11 -19.80 0.38 57.17
CA ARG A 11 -18.68 1.15 56.61
C ARG A 11 -19.05 1.51 55.16
N GLU A 12 -19.39 2.77 54.90
CA GLU A 12 -19.46 3.27 53.53
C GLU A 12 -18.07 3.16 52.90
N VAL A 13 -17.98 2.37 51.85
CA VAL A 13 -16.76 2.26 51.03
C VAL A 13 -16.73 3.47 50.09
N GLY A 14 -16.39 4.63 50.64
CA GLY A 14 -16.30 5.88 49.88
C GLY A 14 -15.16 5.85 48.86
N ILE A 15 -15.46 6.23 47.61
CA ILE A 15 -14.47 6.42 46.55
C ILE A 15 -13.46 7.49 47.01
N THR A 16 -12.26 7.05 47.38
CA THR A 16 -11.21 7.94 47.89
C THR A 16 -10.26 8.29 46.75
N ARG A 17 -9.78 9.54 46.69
CA ARG A 17 -8.80 10.00 45.67
C ARG A 17 -7.58 9.09 45.54
N ARG A 18 -7.11 8.51 46.65
CA ARG A 18 -5.98 7.57 46.68
C ARG A 18 -6.30 6.21 46.03
N ARG A 19 -7.57 5.77 46.12
CA ARG A 19 -8.07 4.58 45.44
C ARG A 19 -8.26 4.83 43.94
N LEU A 20 -8.73 6.03 43.59
CA LEU A 20 -8.84 6.48 42.20
C LEU A 20 -7.46 6.57 41.54
N LEU A 21 -6.49 7.22 42.20
CA LEU A 21 -5.11 7.33 41.74
C LEU A 21 -4.40 5.97 41.69
N GLY A 22 -4.63 5.11 42.70
CA GLY A 22 -4.12 3.74 42.69
C GLY A 22 -4.69 2.89 41.54
N GLY A 23 -5.97 3.07 41.21
CA GLY A 23 -6.59 2.43 40.04
C GLY A 23 -6.11 3.01 38.70
N ALA A 24 -5.90 4.33 38.62
CA ALA A 24 -5.40 5.00 37.42
C ALA A 24 -3.95 4.60 37.10
N ALA A 25 -3.10 4.44 38.11
CA ALA A 25 -1.73 3.97 37.93
C ALA A 25 -1.68 2.54 37.36
N ALA A 26 -2.59 1.66 37.79
CA ALA A 26 -2.71 0.31 37.23
C ALA A 26 -3.20 0.30 35.77
N ALA A 27 -4.10 1.21 35.40
CA ALA A 27 -4.58 1.34 34.02
C ALA A 27 -3.49 1.89 33.07
N ALA A 28 -2.64 2.81 33.54
CA ALA A 28 -1.53 3.36 32.75
C ALA A 28 -0.51 2.29 32.35
N ALA A 29 -0.32 1.24 33.15
CA ALA A 29 0.55 0.11 32.80
C ALA A 29 0.17 -0.56 31.47
N PHE A 30 -1.13 -0.59 31.12
CA PHE A 30 -1.60 -1.13 29.84
C PHE A 30 -1.38 -0.19 28.65
N SER A 31 -1.11 1.10 28.88
CA SER A 31 -0.79 2.06 27.81
C SER A 31 0.68 2.04 27.37
N VAL A 32 1.57 1.48 28.19
CA VAL A 32 3.00 1.33 27.89
C VAL A 32 3.29 0.06 27.11
N VAL A 33 2.48 -0.98 27.30
CA VAL A 33 2.63 -2.24 26.56
C VAL A 33 2.05 -2.07 25.15
N PRO A 34 2.84 -2.34 24.09
CA PRO A 34 2.33 -2.29 22.72
C PRO A 34 1.07 -3.14 22.58
N HIS A 35 0.01 -2.58 21.98
CA HIS A 35 -1.28 -3.26 21.87
C HIS A 35 -1.22 -4.59 21.10
N ARG A 36 -0.16 -4.80 20.29
CA ARG A 36 0.20 -6.07 19.63
C ARG A 36 0.38 -7.23 20.63
N VAL A 37 0.83 -6.95 21.86
CA VAL A 37 1.02 -7.95 22.93
C VAL A 37 -0.32 -8.31 23.60
N LEU A 38 -1.33 -7.42 23.49
CA LEU A 38 -2.66 -7.59 24.07
C LEU A 38 -3.67 -8.23 23.10
N GLY A 39 -3.22 -8.67 21.91
CA GLY A 39 -4.04 -9.44 20.96
C GLY A 39 -5.05 -8.63 20.15
N GLY A 40 -4.90 -7.30 20.04
CA GLY A 40 -5.75 -6.46 19.19
C GLY A 40 -5.33 -6.48 17.71
N GLN A 41 -6.28 -6.27 16.79
CA GLN A 41 -5.94 -6.00 15.39
C GLN A 41 -5.19 -4.66 15.29
N ALA A 42 -4.10 -4.64 14.53
CA ALA A 42 -3.30 -3.44 14.30
C ALA A 42 -4.18 -2.27 13.86
N ALA A 43 -4.14 -1.17 14.61
CA ALA A 43 -4.85 0.04 14.26
C ALA A 43 -4.43 0.52 12.85
N PRO A 44 -5.32 1.12 12.05
CA PRO A 44 -4.97 1.57 10.69
C PRO A 44 -3.76 2.51 10.60
N SER A 45 -3.43 3.23 11.69
CA SER A 45 -2.25 4.10 11.80
C SER A 45 -0.93 3.35 12.00
N GLU A 46 -0.96 2.09 12.42
CA GLU A 46 0.23 1.24 12.57
C GLU A 46 0.58 0.49 11.28
N LYS A 47 -0.26 0.59 10.25
CA LYS A 47 -0.03 -0.07 8.95
C LYS A 47 0.78 0.84 8.03
N VAL A 48 1.63 0.23 7.21
CA VAL A 48 2.32 0.92 6.12
C VAL A 48 1.31 1.25 5.03
N ASN A 49 1.13 2.54 4.74
CA ASN A 49 0.26 3.01 3.66
C ASN A 49 1.01 2.97 2.33
N VAL A 50 0.53 2.15 1.40
CA VAL A 50 1.11 1.97 0.09
C VAL A 50 0.20 2.57 -0.98
N ALA A 51 0.77 3.37 -1.88
CA ALA A 51 0.15 3.80 -3.12
C ALA A 51 0.66 2.93 -4.27
N ILE A 52 -0.24 2.48 -5.13
CA ILE A 52 0.13 1.70 -6.32
C ILE A 52 -0.11 2.55 -7.57
N ILE A 53 0.92 2.67 -8.41
CA ILE A 53 0.87 3.33 -9.72
C ILE A 53 1.19 2.27 -10.77
N GLY A 54 0.22 1.98 -11.63
CA GLY A 54 0.29 0.87 -12.59
C GLY A 54 -0.04 -0.46 -11.91
N THR A 55 -1.20 -1.00 -12.28
CA THR A 55 -1.79 -2.21 -11.70
C THR A 55 -1.68 -3.41 -12.61
N GLY A 56 -1.29 -3.18 -13.87
CA GLY A 56 -0.94 -4.21 -14.82
C GLY A 56 0.34 -4.95 -14.41
N GLY A 57 0.44 -6.19 -14.87
CA GLY A 57 1.72 -6.86 -14.91
C GLY A 57 2.35 -7.19 -13.56
N GLN A 58 3.58 -6.71 -13.30
CA GLN A 58 4.22 -6.90 -11.99
C GLN A 58 3.46 -6.19 -10.87
N GLY A 59 2.71 -5.12 -11.20
CA GLY A 59 1.84 -4.42 -10.27
C GLY A 59 0.82 -5.36 -9.62
N ILE A 60 0.17 -6.23 -10.41
CA ILE A 60 -0.83 -7.17 -9.87
C ILE A 60 -0.19 -8.25 -8.99
N VAL A 61 1.02 -8.71 -9.33
CA VAL A 61 1.74 -9.73 -8.56
C VAL A 61 2.12 -9.16 -7.20
N ASN A 62 2.74 -7.98 -7.20
CA ASN A 62 3.13 -7.29 -5.97
C ASN A 62 1.90 -6.93 -5.12
N MET A 63 0.83 -6.44 -5.75
CA MET A 63 -0.40 -6.08 -5.04
C MET A 63 -1.03 -7.29 -4.35
N LYS A 64 -1.11 -8.44 -5.04
CA LYS A 64 -1.61 -9.70 -4.45
C LYS A 64 -0.80 -10.11 -3.23
N GLN A 65 0.53 -9.98 -3.29
CA GLN A 65 1.39 -10.26 -2.14
C GLN A 65 1.16 -9.27 -0.99
N LEU A 66 1.10 -7.97 -1.31
CA LEU A 66 0.86 -6.92 -0.31
C LEU A 66 -0.52 -7.04 0.36
N PHE A 67 -1.54 -7.56 -0.33
CA PHE A 67 -2.85 -7.84 0.27
C PHE A 67 -2.82 -8.94 1.33
N THR A 68 -1.86 -9.86 1.26
CA THR A 68 -1.68 -10.90 2.28
C THR A 68 -0.92 -10.42 3.50
N GLU A 69 -0.27 -9.26 3.42
CA GLU A 69 0.51 -8.71 4.53
C GLU A 69 -0.38 -7.95 5.51
N PRO A 70 -0.51 -8.41 6.77
CA PRO A 70 -1.42 -7.81 7.75
C PRO A 70 -1.05 -6.37 8.12
N ASP A 71 0.24 -6.03 8.00
CA ASP A 71 0.83 -4.72 8.33
C ASP A 71 0.79 -3.72 7.15
N VAL A 72 0.25 -4.11 6.00
CA VAL A 72 0.14 -3.24 4.82
C VAL A 72 -1.30 -2.79 4.63
N ARG A 73 -1.45 -1.53 4.20
CA ARG A 73 -2.70 -0.98 3.70
C ARG A 73 -2.45 -0.36 2.33
N ILE A 74 -3.11 -0.88 1.30
CA ILE A 74 -3.18 -0.20 0.01
C ILE A 74 -4.15 0.97 0.16
N ALA A 75 -3.61 2.18 0.15
CA ALA A 75 -4.36 3.41 0.43
C ALA A 75 -4.97 4.03 -0.81
N THR A 76 -4.28 3.95 -1.95
CA THR A 76 -4.75 4.49 -3.23
C THR A 76 -4.19 3.71 -4.40
N LEU A 77 -4.92 3.77 -5.50
CA LEU A 77 -4.60 3.15 -6.78
C LEU A 77 -4.62 4.21 -7.88
N CYS A 78 -3.68 4.12 -8.81
CA CYS A 78 -3.65 4.93 -10.01
C CYS A 78 -3.33 4.03 -11.21
N ASP A 79 -4.26 3.96 -12.15
CA ASP A 79 -4.06 3.33 -13.45
C ASP A 79 -4.77 4.15 -14.54
N LEU A 80 -4.33 4.01 -15.78
CA LEU A 80 -4.95 4.63 -16.95
C LEU A 80 -6.27 3.94 -17.30
N ASN A 81 -6.36 2.65 -16.98
CA ASN A 81 -7.53 1.85 -17.26
C ASN A 81 -8.37 1.66 -15.98
N GLU A 82 -9.68 1.87 -16.10
CA GLU A 82 -10.63 1.50 -15.05
C GLU A 82 -10.74 -0.02 -14.92
N GLU A 83 -10.71 -0.73 -16.04
CA GLU A 83 -10.71 -2.20 -16.13
C GLU A 83 -9.63 -2.69 -17.08
N SER A 84 -9.04 -3.86 -16.77
CA SER A 84 -8.01 -4.47 -17.61
C SER A 84 -8.38 -5.90 -17.96
N ASP A 85 -8.41 -6.21 -19.26
CA ASP A 85 -8.49 -7.58 -19.75
C ASP A 85 -7.10 -8.22 -19.76
N TYR A 86 -6.86 -9.12 -18.81
CA TYR A 86 -5.59 -9.82 -18.66
C TYR A 86 -5.46 -11.04 -19.59
N SER A 87 -6.50 -11.41 -20.34
CA SER A 87 -6.44 -12.52 -21.31
C SER A 87 -5.52 -12.23 -22.49
N LEU A 88 -5.34 -10.95 -22.81
CA LEU A 88 -4.52 -10.48 -23.94
C LEU A 88 -3.02 -10.33 -23.59
N PHE A 89 -2.60 -10.77 -22.40
CA PHE A 89 -1.24 -10.62 -21.88
C PHE A 89 -0.78 -9.15 -21.82
N TYR A 90 0.37 -8.86 -21.20
CA TYR A 90 0.85 -7.52 -20.83
C TYR A 90 0.71 -6.41 -21.90
N HIS A 91 0.76 -6.76 -23.18
CA HIS A 91 0.77 -5.80 -24.30
C HIS A 91 -0.51 -5.76 -25.13
N GLY A 92 -1.46 -6.68 -24.92
CA GLY A 92 -2.65 -6.77 -25.76
C GLY A 92 -3.86 -5.97 -25.27
N GLY A 93 -3.83 -5.50 -24.02
CA GLY A 93 -4.85 -4.59 -23.47
C GLY A 93 -4.52 -3.10 -23.71
N THR A 94 -5.49 -2.21 -23.48
CA THR A 94 -5.41 -0.76 -23.78
C THR A 94 -4.18 -0.05 -23.17
N ALA A 95 -3.72 -0.46 -21.99
CA ALA A 95 -2.62 0.22 -21.29
C ALA A 95 -1.25 -0.02 -21.95
N GLY A 96 -1.05 -1.17 -22.59
CA GLY A 96 0.23 -1.52 -23.23
C GLY A 96 0.59 -0.57 -24.36
N PRO A 97 -0.25 -0.45 -25.41
CA PRO A 97 -0.03 0.47 -26.51
C PRO A 97 0.00 1.94 -26.09
N LEU A 98 -0.78 2.32 -25.08
CA LEU A 98 -0.76 3.70 -24.56
C LEU A 98 0.58 4.02 -23.87
N THR A 99 1.09 3.11 -23.05
CA THR A 99 2.41 3.25 -22.41
C THR A 99 3.50 3.29 -23.47
N GLU A 100 3.43 2.42 -24.48
CA GLU A 100 4.36 2.41 -25.61
C GLU A 100 4.36 3.75 -26.35
N PHE A 101 3.18 4.31 -26.65
CA PHE A 101 3.05 5.62 -27.28
C PHE A 101 3.71 6.73 -26.44
N VAL A 102 3.47 6.76 -25.13
CA VAL A 102 4.09 7.74 -24.22
C VAL A 102 5.61 7.59 -24.19
N LEU A 103 6.10 6.35 -24.11
CA LEU A 103 7.55 6.08 -24.13
C LEU A 103 8.18 6.46 -25.47
N MET A 104 7.46 6.33 -26.57
CA MET A 104 7.93 6.77 -27.88
C MET A 104 8.11 8.29 -27.97
N GLY A 105 7.32 9.05 -27.21
CA GLY A 105 7.57 10.49 -27.01
C GLY A 105 8.95 10.77 -26.43
N ASN A 106 9.41 10.00 -25.44
CA ASN A 106 10.74 10.16 -24.86
C ASN A 106 11.85 9.83 -25.88
N VAL A 107 11.66 8.82 -26.71
CA VAL A 107 12.64 8.46 -27.76
C VAL A 107 12.67 9.51 -28.86
N ALA A 108 11.53 10.08 -29.24
CA ALA A 108 11.46 11.21 -30.18
C ALA A 108 12.20 12.44 -29.63
N LEU A 109 12.00 12.77 -28.35
CA LEU A 109 12.71 13.85 -27.68
C LEU A 109 14.23 13.60 -27.62
N ARG A 110 14.65 12.38 -27.27
CA ARG A 110 16.07 12.01 -27.20
C ARG A 110 16.76 11.99 -28.55
N SER A 111 16.06 11.57 -29.61
CA SER A 111 16.60 11.58 -30.97
C SER A 111 16.58 12.97 -31.61
N GLY A 112 15.70 13.87 -31.16
CA GLY A 112 15.48 15.18 -31.76
C GLY A 112 14.92 15.09 -33.19
N LYS A 113 14.28 13.96 -33.54
CA LYS A 113 13.75 13.67 -34.87
C LYS A 113 12.29 13.23 -34.78
N LYS A 114 11.56 13.41 -35.88
CA LYS A 114 10.25 12.78 -36.05
C LYS A 114 10.47 11.29 -36.33
N LEU A 115 9.79 10.43 -35.60
CA LEU A 115 9.92 8.97 -35.71
C LEU A 115 8.69 8.38 -36.40
N ASP A 116 8.95 7.50 -37.37
CA ASP A 116 7.97 6.59 -37.93
C ASP A 116 8.21 5.23 -37.30
N PHE A 117 7.19 4.69 -36.63
CA PHE A 117 7.32 3.52 -35.78
C PHE A 117 6.40 2.39 -36.24
N ASP A 118 6.97 1.22 -36.45
CA ASP A 118 6.26 -0.02 -36.71
C ASP A 118 5.95 -0.71 -35.39
N ALA A 119 4.72 -0.52 -34.90
CA ALA A 119 4.25 -1.10 -33.66
C ALA A 119 4.12 -2.64 -33.69
N ARG A 120 4.03 -3.27 -34.87
CA ARG A 120 3.97 -4.73 -34.94
C ARG A 120 5.34 -5.36 -34.72
N ASN A 121 6.37 -4.72 -35.27
CA ASN A 121 7.75 -5.21 -35.17
C ASN A 121 8.59 -4.48 -34.10
N LEU A 122 7.97 -3.56 -33.36
CA LEU A 122 8.59 -2.74 -32.31
C LEU A 122 9.85 -2.02 -32.79
N LYS A 123 9.77 -1.37 -33.95
CA LYS A 123 10.96 -0.82 -34.63
C LYS A 123 10.71 0.57 -35.22
N VAL A 124 11.67 1.48 -35.02
CA VAL A 124 11.72 2.76 -35.74
C VAL A 124 12.27 2.51 -37.14
N THR A 125 11.54 2.96 -38.16
CA THR A 125 11.83 2.66 -39.57
C THR A 125 12.58 3.77 -40.29
N ASN A 126 12.43 5.02 -39.86
CA ASN A 126 12.98 6.20 -40.55
C ASN A 126 14.27 6.77 -39.92
N VAL A 127 14.55 6.46 -38.65
CA VAL A 127 15.75 6.87 -37.92
C VAL A 127 16.38 5.63 -37.25
N PRO A 128 17.21 4.85 -37.96
CA PRO A 128 17.74 3.58 -37.45
C PRO A 128 18.47 3.71 -36.12
N GLU A 129 19.18 4.81 -35.90
CA GLU A 129 19.94 5.06 -34.67
C GLU A 129 19.03 5.20 -33.44
N ALA A 130 17.77 5.59 -33.60
CA ALA A 130 16.83 5.72 -32.49
C ALA A 130 16.46 4.36 -31.87
N ASN A 131 16.65 3.25 -32.61
CA ASN A 131 16.39 1.90 -32.09
C ASN A 131 17.30 1.53 -30.91
N GLN A 132 18.46 2.19 -30.76
CA GLN A 132 19.33 2.03 -29.58
C GLN A 132 18.63 2.40 -28.27
N PHE A 133 17.55 3.17 -28.32
CA PHE A 133 16.79 3.62 -27.15
C PHE A 133 15.59 2.70 -26.83
N LEU A 134 15.25 1.77 -27.72
CA LEU A 134 14.12 0.85 -27.55
C LEU A 134 14.47 -0.35 -26.67
N GLN A 135 15.71 -0.82 -26.74
CA GLN A 135 16.17 -1.94 -25.94
C GLN A 135 17.24 -1.48 -24.96
N PRO A 136 17.09 -1.79 -23.65
CA PRO A 136 18.14 -1.56 -22.69
C PRO A 136 19.30 -2.55 -22.90
N ASP A 137 20.53 -2.05 -22.83
CA ASP A 137 21.72 -2.90 -22.71
C ASP A 137 21.74 -3.53 -21.31
N TYR A 138 21.23 -4.77 -21.21
CA TYR A 138 21.35 -5.53 -19.97
C TYR A 138 22.82 -5.89 -19.74
N ARG A 139 23.35 -5.47 -18.59
CA ARG A 139 24.70 -5.85 -18.18
C ARG A 139 24.77 -7.36 -17.91
N ALA A 140 25.78 -8.01 -18.44
CA ALA A 140 26.04 -9.43 -18.21
C ALA A 140 26.10 -9.74 -16.70
N GLY A 141 25.40 -10.80 -16.28
CA GLY A 141 25.42 -11.30 -14.89
C GLY A 141 24.33 -10.78 -13.95
N ARG A 142 23.32 -10.04 -14.45
CA ARG A 142 22.12 -9.67 -13.67
C ARG A 142 20.94 -10.48 -14.19
N SER A 143 20.40 -11.40 -13.39
CA SER A 143 19.10 -12.03 -13.67
C SER A 143 17.97 -11.11 -13.23
N LEU A 144 16.89 -11.08 -14.01
CA LEU A 144 15.59 -10.53 -13.62
C LEU A 144 14.90 -11.47 -12.63
#